data_AF-A0A0A0T4Z4-F1
#
_entry.id   AF-A0A0A0T4Z4-F1
#
_cell.length_a   1.000
_cell.length_b   1.000
_cell.length_c   1.000
_cell.angle_alpha   90.00
_cell.angle_beta   90.00
_cell.angle_gamma   90.00
#
_symmetry.space_group_name_H-M   'P 1'
#
loop_
_entity.id
_entity.type
_entity.pdbx_description
1 polymer ?
#
loop_
_entity_poly.entity_id
_entity_poly.type
_entity_poly.pdbx_seq_one_letter_code
_entity_poly.pdbx_strand_id
1 'polypeptide(L)'
;MISCNQYDYIEIACLYHIPVRLVTESGQIVEGKAMTTNYDAHRRESIVIATATGETQLPTETLVSMTALIENPHFKEIKFTQVS
;
A
#
# COMPACT_ATOMS: atom_id res chain seq x y z
N MET A 1 -3.06 8.90 11.00
CA MET A 1 -4.08 8.15 10.21
C MET A 1 -4.05 8.70 8.80
N ILE A 2 -4.08 7.86 7.76
CA ILE A 2 -4.22 8.34 6.37
C ILE A 2 -5.64 8.89 6.19
N SER A 3 -5.81 9.92 5.34
CA SER A 3 -7.15 10.44 5.04
C SER A 3 -8.04 9.35 4.41
N CYS A 4 -9.33 9.30 4.76
CA CYS A 4 -10.23 8.24 4.27
C CYS A 4 -10.18 8.09 2.73
N ASN A 5 -10.16 9.20 1.99
CA ASN A 5 -10.10 9.19 0.53
C ASN A 5 -8.81 8.57 -0.05
N GLN A 6 -7.70 8.61 0.69
CA GLN A 6 -6.45 7.98 0.29
C GLN A 6 -6.45 6.48 0.63
N TYR A 7 -7.13 6.10 1.71
CA TYR A 7 -7.29 4.71 2.11
C TYR A 7 -8.08 3.90 1.08
N ASP A 8 -9.10 4.50 0.45
CA ASP A 8 -9.86 3.86 -0.64
C ASP A 8 -8.95 3.32 -1.76
N TYR A 9 -7.85 4.01 -2.09
CA TYR A 9 -6.93 3.53 -3.11
C TYR A 9 -6.15 2.28 -2.67
N ILE A 10 -5.87 2.14 -1.37
CA ILE A 10 -5.27 0.93 -0.81
C ILE A 10 -6.25 -0.24 -0.94
N GLU A 11 -7.52 -0.01 -0.64
CA GLU A 11 -8.57 -1.02 -0.81
C GLU A 11 -8.75 -1.41 -2.28
N ILE A 12 -8.78 -0.43 -3.20
CA ILE A 12 -8.84 -0.66 -4.65
C ILE A 12 -7.64 -1.48 -5.12
N ALA A 13 -6.42 -1.13 -4.68
CA ALA A 13 -5.21 -1.86 -5.03
C ALA A 13 -5.31 -3.33 -4.60
N CYS A 14 -5.80 -3.60 -3.39
CA CYS A 14 -5.99 -4.96 -2.89
C CYS A 14 -7.13 -5.69 -3.62
N LEU A 15 -8.28 -5.05 -3.81
CA LEU A 15 -9.47 -5.63 -4.44
C LEU A 15 -9.18 -6.15 -5.85
N TYR A 16 -8.47 -5.35 -6.65
CA TYR A 16 -8.09 -5.72 -8.01
C TYR A 16 -6.72 -6.40 -8.09
N HIS A 17 -6.09 -6.59 -6.93
CA HIS A 17 -4.75 -7.08 -6.78
C HIS A 17 -3.73 -6.44 -7.75
N ILE A 18 -3.72 -5.11 -7.77
CA ILE A 18 -2.89 -4.31 -8.67
C ILE A 18 -1.42 -4.47 -8.24
N PRO A 19 -0.49 -4.75 -9.18
CA PRO A 19 0.94 -4.64 -8.92
C PRO A 19 1.31 -3.19 -8.61
N VAL A 20 1.92 -2.96 -7.46
CA VAL A 20 2.25 -1.63 -6.95
C VAL A 20 3.70 -1.55 -6.47
N ARG A 21 4.27 -0.35 -6.56
CA ARG A 21 5.46 0.08 -5.83
C ARG A 21 5.02 0.92 -4.64
N LEU A 22 5.43 0.52 -3.44
CA LEU A 22 5.24 1.27 -2.21
C LEU A 22 6.57 1.89 -1.77
N VAL A 23 6.50 3.12 -1.30
CA VAL A 23 7.60 3.81 -0.62
C VAL A 23 7.15 4.13 0.79
N THR A 24 7.99 3.79 1.78
CA THR A 24 7.72 4.11 3.19
C THR A 24 8.51 5.32 3.67
N GLU A 25 8.16 5.84 4.85
CA GLU A 25 8.87 6.94 5.51
C GLU A 25 10.33 6.62 5.84
N SER A 26 10.67 5.34 6.03
CA SER A 26 12.07 4.90 6.18
C SER A 26 12.87 4.90 4.88
N GLY A 27 12.23 5.23 3.75
CA GLY A 27 12.81 5.14 2.41
C GLY A 27 12.84 3.72 1.84
N GLN A 28 12.23 2.75 2.53
CA GLN A 28 12.11 1.39 2.01
C GLN A 28 11.20 1.39 0.78
N ILE A 29 11.62 0.68 -0.26
CA ILE A 29 10.85 0.47 -1.48
C ILE A 29 10.47 -1.01 -1.55
N VAL A 30 9.18 -1.28 -1.72
CA VAL A 30 8.64 -2.63 -1.89
C VAL A 30 7.79 -2.67 -3.15
N GLU A 31 8.05 -3.64 -4.01
CA GLU A 31 7.28 -3.88 -5.22
C GLU A 31 6.65 -5.26 -5.18
N GLY A 32 5.38 -5.33 -5.60
CA GLY A 32 4.68 -6.60 -5.70
C GLY A 32 3.20 -6.41 -5.88
N LYS A 33 2.46 -7.50 -5.75
CA LYS A 33 1.01 -7.52 -5.91
C LYS A 33 0.34 -7.16 -4.59
N ALA A 34 -0.50 -6.12 -4.58
CA ALA A 34 -1.32 -5.82 -3.40
C ALA A 34 -2.32 -6.96 -3.17
N MET A 35 -2.35 -7.55 -1.97
CA MET A 35 -3.14 -8.74 -1.68
C MET A 35 -4.36 -8.40 -0.83
N THR A 36 -4.14 -7.76 0.31
CA THR A 36 -5.19 -7.44 1.28
C THR A 36 -4.65 -6.43 2.29
N THR A 37 -5.53 -5.90 3.14
CA THR A 37 -5.16 -5.21 4.37
C THR A 37 -5.48 -6.09 5.57
N ASN A 38 -4.60 -6.08 6.57
CA ASN A 38 -4.80 -6.81 7.82
C ASN A 38 -4.09 -6.09 8.98
N TYR A 39 -4.25 -6.63 10.19
CA TYR A 39 -3.51 -6.15 11.35
C TYR A 39 -2.19 -6.92 11.50
N ASP A 40 -1.08 -6.20 11.67
CA ASP A 40 0.21 -6.79 11.98
C ASP A 40 0.29 -7.28 13.43
N ALA A 41 1.45 -7.84 13.81
CA ALA A 41 1.71 -8.31 15.18
C ALA A 41 1.61 -7.21 16.25
N HIS A 42 1.70 -5.94 15.87
CA HIS A 42 1.56 -4.77 16.72
C HIS A 42 0.14 -4.17 16.67
N ARG A 43 -0.82 -4.85 16.03
CA ARG A 43 -2.21 -4.41 15.83
C ARG A 43 -2.31 -3.12 15.02
N ARG A 44 -1.35 -2.86 14.14
CA ARG A 44 -1.38 -1.76 13.17
C ARG A 44 -1.93 -2.26 11.86
N GLU A 45 -2.79 -1.45 11.27
CA GLU A 45 -3.32 -1.73 9.95
C GLU A 45 -2.19 -1.68 8.92
N SER A 46 -2.09 -2.75 8.12
CA SER A 46 -0.97 -2.99 7.22
C SER A 46 -1.47 -3.51 5.88
N ILE A 47 -0.83 -3.09 4.79
CA ILE A 47 -1.02 -3.68 3.48
C ILE A 47 -0.11 -4.90 3.31
N VAL A 48 -0.66 -5.99 2.79
CA VAL A 48 0.08 -7.20 2.43
C VAL A 48 0.44 -7.15 0.96
N ILE A 49 1.74 -7.22 0.65
CA ILE A 49 2.28 -7.27 -0.71
C ILE A 49 2.90 -8.63 -0.97
N ALA A 50 2.43 -9.33 -2.01
CA ALA A 50 3.10 -10.52 -2.52
C ALA A 50 4.27 -10.10 -3.43
N THR A 51 5.49 -10.32 -2.96
CA THR A 51 6.74 -10.04 -3.67
C THR A 51 7.33 -11.33 -4.26
N ALA A 52 8.40 -11.22 -5.04
CA ALA A 52 9.13 -12.39 -5.55
C ALA A 52 9.72 -13.28 -4.44
N THR A 53 10.00 -12.72 -3.26
CA THR A 53 10.60 -13.42 -2.12
C THR A 53 9.58 -13.87 -1.08
N GLY A 54 8.29 -13.66 -1.32
CA GLY A 54 7.20 -13.97 -0.39
C GLY A 54 6.35 -12.76 -0.03
N GLU A 55 5.48 -12.92 0.97
CA GLU A 55 4.60 -11.85 1.42
C GLU A 55 5.34 -10.91 2.38
N THR A 56 5.11 -9.60 2.19
CA THR A 56 5.60 -8.54 3.06
C THR A 56 4.43 -7.72 3.57
N GLN A 57 4.42 -7.41 4.86
CA GLN A 57 3.46 -6.49 5.48
C GLN A 57 4.10 -5.13 5.70
N LEU A 58 3.39 -4.07 5.31
CA LEU A 58 3.80 -2.69 5.54
C LEU A 58 2.68 -1.93 6.27
N PRO A 59 2.94 -1.33 7.44
CA PRO A 59 1.95 -0.51 8.13
C PRO A 59 1.51 0.66 7.26
N THR A 60 0.21 0.86 7.11
CA THR A 60 -0.36 1.90 6.23
C THR A 60 0.08 3.29 6.66
N GLU A 61 0.21 3.53 7.97
CA GLU A 61 0.71 4.78 8.56
C GLU A 61 2.15 5.13 8.14
N THR A 62 2.95 4.16 7.68
CA THR A 62 4.32 4.39 7.24
C THR A 62 4.42 4.65 5.74
N LEU A 63 3.32 4.54 4.98
CA LEU A 63 3.34 4.72 3.55
C LEU A 63 3.48 6.20 3.19
N VAL A 64 4.38 6.49 2.26
CA VAL A 64 4.60 7.81 1.65
C VAL A 64 3.97 7.87 0.27
N SER A 65 4.12 6.81 -0.53
CA SER A 65 3.48 6.72 -1.84
C SER A 65 3.18 5.29 -2.26
N MET A 66 2.20 5.18 -3.17
CA MET A 66 1.84 3.97 -3.89
C MET A 66 1.73 4.29 -5.38
N THR A 67 2.48 3.58 -6.22
CA THR A 67 2.45 3.73 -7.68
C THR A 67 2.00 2.43 -8.31
N ALA A 68 1.02 2.48 -9.20
CA ALA A 68 0.63 1.31 -10.00
C ALA A 68 1.73 0.99 -11.02
N LEU A 69 2.15 -0.27 -11.07
CA LEU A 69 3.16 -0.76 -12.02
C LEU A 69 2.55 -1.18 -13.36
N ILE A 70 1.22 -1.18 -13.46
CA ILE A 70 0.47 -1.41 -14.69
C ILE A 70 -0.56 -0.30 -14.89
N GLU A 71 -0.90 -0.05 -16.15
CA GLU A 71 -2.00 0.84 -16.49
C GLU A 71 -3.33 0.28 -15.97
N ASN A 72 -4.12 1.12 -15.31
CA ASN A 72 -5.42 0.78 -14.76
C ASN A 72 -6.27 2.06 -14.68
N PRO A 73 -7.61 1.96 -14.64
CA PRO A 73 -8.49 3.12 -14.66
C PRO A 73 -8.61 3.85 -13.30
N HIS A 74 -8.01 3.31 -12.23
CA HIS A 74 -8.27 3.79 -10.87
C HIS A 74 -7.24 4.80 -10.38
N PHE A 75 -5.95 4.49 -10.53
CA PHE A 75 -4.87 5.40 -10.11
C PHE A 75 -3.56 5.10 -10.81
N LYS A 76 -2.71 6.13 -10.91
CA LYS A 76 -1.31 5.99 -11.36
C LYS A 76 -0.34 6.11 -10.19
N GLU A 77 -0.44 7.20 -9.44
CA GLU A 77 0.39 7.45 -8.26
C GLU A 77 -0.47 8.15 -7.21
N ILE A 78 -0.40 7.64 -5.98
CA ILE A 78 -1.00 8.24 -4.80
C ILE A 78 0.13 8.60 -3.85
N LYS A 79 0.13 9.84 -3.37
CA LYS A 79 0.97 10.27 -2.25
C LYS A 79 0.11 10.31 -1.01
N PHE A 80 0.56 9.65 0.04
CA PHE A 80 -0.14 9.61 1.32
C PHE A 80 0.29 10.80 2.17
N THR A 81 -0.68 11.39 2.85
CA THR A 81 -0.45 12.42 3.86
C THR A 81 -0.99 11.89 5.17
N GLN A 82 -0.12 11.80 6.17
CA GLN A 82 -0.55 11.43 7.50
C GLN A 82 -1.33 12.60 8.10
N VAL A 83 -2.59 12.36 8.44
CA VAL A 83 -3.42 13.31 9.18
C VAL A 83 -3.07 13.12 10.66
N SER A 84 -2.56 14.20 11.24
CA SER A 84 -2.25 14.34 12.68
C SER A 84 -3.52 14.52 13.51
#